data_AF-A0A952YYZ5-F1
#
_entry.id   AF-A0A952YYZ5-F1
#
_cell.length_a   1.000
_cell.length_b   1.000
_cell.length_c   1.000
_cell.angle_alpha   90.00
_cell.angle_beta   90.00
_cell.angle_gamma   90.00
#
_symmetry.space_group_name_H-M   'P 1'
#
loop_
_entity.id
_entity.type
_entity.pdbx_description
1 polymer ?
#
loop_
_entity_poly.entity_id
_entity_poly.type
_entity_poly.pdbx_seq_one_letter_code
_entity_poly.pdbx_strand_id
1 'polypeptide(L)'
;MKTSTFILLILLQFILVPSVIAGSTIYKHVDKDGNITFTNRPIPNAERISIASYSRNGDSQSKSQSTPSLPRIKDSTQNERDTMRRKILEKELVTEEKLFADTQNSLDQIPVGTDTGNYAEKVVQLKNKLFLHQRNISALKKELGRL
;
A
#
# COMPACT_ATOMS: atom_id res chain seq x y z
N MET A 1 -22.41 -37.72 -29.14
CA MET A 1 -22.94 -37.91 -27.76
C MET A 1 -21.86 -37.88 -26.67
N LYS A 2 -20.64 -38.40 -26.90
CA LYS A 2 -19.57 -38.45 -25.90
C LYS A 2 -18.92 -37.09 -25.55
N THR A 3 -18.89 -36.14 -26.49
CA THR A 3 -18.34 -34.79 -26.26
C THR A 3 -19.25 -33.93 -25.38
N SER A 4 -20.57 -34.10 -25.50
CA SER A 4 -21.56 -33.40 -24.65
C SER A 4 -21.49 -33.86 -23.19
N THR A 5 -21.30 -35.16 -22.95
CA THR A 5 -21.10 -35.70 -21.59
C THR A 5 -19.78 -35.23 -20.98
N PHE A 6 -18.72 -35.05 -21.77
CA PHE A 6 -17.43 -34.50 -21.28
C PHE A 6 -17.53 -33.02 -20.92
N ILE A 7 -18.25 -32.22 -21.72
CA ILE A 7 -18.52 -30.80 -21.42
C ILE A 7 -19.39 -30.67 -20.17
N LEU A 8 -20.40 -31.54 -20.02
CA LEU A 8 -21.25 -31.59 -18.82
C LEU A 8 -20.46 -31.97 -17.56
N LEU A 9 -19.48 -32.88 -17.67
CA LEU A 9 -18.62 -33.30 -16.55
C LEU A 9 -17.62 -32.21 -16.14
N ILE A 10 -17.09 -31.45 -17.11
CA ILE A 10 -16.21 -30.29 -16.85
C ILE A 10 -17.00 -29.14 -16.22
N LEU A 11 -18.24 -28.90 -16.67
CA LEU A 11 -19.11 -27.87 -16.09
C LEU A 11 -19.54 -28.23 -14.66
N LEU A 12 -19.75 -29.53 -14.36
CA LEU A 12 -20.09 -30.01 -13.02
C LEU A 12 -18.94 -29.88 -12.02
N GLN A 13 -17.68 -29.97 -12.47
CA GLN A 13 -16.50 -29.78 -11.60
C GLN A 13 -16.30 -28.32 -11.15
N PHE A 14 -16.81 -27.35 -11.91
CA PHE A 14 -16.70 -25.92 -11.55
C PHE A 14 -17.69 -25.48 -10.46
N ILE A 15 -18.69 -26.32 -10.14
CA ILE A 15 -19.77 -25.99 -9.18
C ILE A 15 -19.35 -26.32 -7.72
N LEU A 16 -18.27 -27.07 -7.51
CA LEU A 16 -17.83 -27.53 -6.19
C LEU A 16 -16.61 -26.76 -5.64
N VAL A 17 -16.52 -25.45 -5.87
CA VAL A 17 -15.50 -24.63 -5.21
C VAL A 17 -16.00 -24.24 -3.80
N PRO A 18 -15.38 -24.73 -2.71
CA PRO A 18 -15.73 -24.28 -1.37
C PRO A 18 -15.40 -22.80 -1.23
N SER A 19 -16.41 -21.98 -0.93
CA SER A 19 -16.22 -20.58 -0.57
C SER A 19 -15.54 -20.51 0.80
N VAL A 20 -14.23 -20.28 0.82
CA VAL A 20 -13.52 -19.98 2.07
C VAL A 20 -13.89 -18.57 2.50
N ILE A 21 -14.79 -18.46 3.48
CA ILE A 21 -15.11 -17.20 4.13
C ILE A 21 -13.95 -16.89 5.08
N ALA A 22 -12.99 -16.08 4.63
CA ALA A 22 -11.90 -15.59 5.46
C ALA A 22 -12.42 -14.48 6.41
N GLY A 23 -13.07 -14.89 7.51
CA GLY A 23 -13.45 -13.97 8.58
C GLY A 23 -12.24 -13.63 9.45
N SER A 24 -11.74 -12.39 9.40
CA SER A 24 -10.72 -11.94 10.35
C SER A 24 -11.38 -11.67 11.71
N THR A 25 -11.20 -12.58 12.67
CA THR A 25 -11.58 -12.31 14.06
C THR A 25 -10.63 -11.26 14.65
N ILE A 26 -11.17 -10.16 15.17
CA ILE A 26 -10.38 -9.09 15.80
C ILE A 26 -10.54 -9.20 17.32
N TYR A 27 -9.43 -9.08 18.04
CA TYR A 27 -9.36 -9.09 19.50
C TYR A 27 -8.85 -7.74 19.99
N LYS A 28 -9.40 -7.26 21.10
CA LYS A 28 -8.97 -6.05 21.81
C LYS A 28 -8.35 -6.43 23.14
N HIS A 29 -7.10 -6.02 23.36
CA HIS A 29 -6.42 -6.14 24.64
C HIS A 29 -6.23 -4.76 25.26
N VAL A 30 -6.44 -4.68 26.57
CA VAL A 30 -6.16 -3.50 27.38
C VAL A 30 -5.09 -3.90 28.38
N ASP A 31 -3.94 -3.26 28.34
CA ASP A 31 -2.86 -3.53 29.28
C ASP A 31 -3.08 -2.83 30.63
N LYS A 32 -2.14 -3.04 31.57
CA LYS A 32 -2.21 -2.49 32.93
C LYS A 32 -2.12 -0.96 32.97
N ASP A 33 -1.53 -0.36 31.95
CA ASP A 33 -1.36 1.08 31.80
C ASP A 33 -2.53 1.72 31.04
N GLY A 34 -3.50 0.91 30.58
CA GLY A 34 -4.70 1.33 29.87
C GLY A 34 -4.53 1.46 28.36
N ASN A 35 -3.40 1.03 27.78
CA ASN A 35 -3.20 1.07 26.33
C ASN A 35 -3.99 -0.03 25.64
N ILE A 36 -4.60 0.33 24.50
CA ILE A 36 -5.46 -0.55 23.73
C ILE A 36 -4.69 -1.08 22.52
N THR A 37 -4.63 -2.39 22.37
CA THR A 37 -4.05 -3.07 21.21
C THR A 37 -5.09 -3.95 20.51
N PHE A 38 -5.22 -3.80 19.19
CA PHE A 38 -6.04 -4.66 18.35
C PHE A 38 -5.17 -5.71 17.64
N THR A 39 -5.60 -6.97 17.66
CA THR A 39 -4.86 -8.07 17.05
C THR A 39 -5.79 -9.08 16.37
N ASN A 40 -5.31 -9.74 15.33
CA ASN A 40 -5.99 -10.84 14.65
C ASN A 40 -5.65 -12.22 15.23
N ARG A 41 -4.88 -12.26 16.33
CA ARG A 41 -4.51 -13.49 17.05
C ARG A 41 -5.12 -13.50 18.45
N PRO A 42 -5.59 -14.64 18.95
CA PRO A 42 -6.07 -14.74 20.33
C PRO A 42 -4.90 -14.49 21.29
N ILE A 43 -5.09 -13.58 22.24
CA ILE A 43 -4.12 -13.30 23.31
C ILE A 43 -4.84 -13.36 24.67
N PRO A 44 -4.14 -13.74 25.76
CA PRO A 44 -4.71 -13.76 27.10
C PRO A 44 -5.26 -12.38 27.49
N ASN A 45 -6.42 -12.34 28.15
CA ASN A 45 -7.11 -11.11 28.55
C ASN A 45 -7.55 -10.18 27.40
N ALA A 46 -7.63 -10.68 26.15
CA ALA A 46 -8.28 -9.95 25.08
C ALA A 46 -9.74 -10.33 24.89
N GLU A 47 -10.56 -9.31 24.67
CA GLU A 47 -11.97 -9.45 24.33
C GLU A 47 -12.12 -9.62 22.81
N ARG A 48 -12.85 -10.66 22.39
CA ARG A 48 -13.18 -10.86 20.97
C ARG A 48 -14.20 -9.80 20.55
N ILE A 49 -13.85 -8.99 19.56
CA ILE A 49 -14.79 -8.05 18.95
C ILE A 49 -15.57 -8.78 17.86
N SER A 50 -16.86 -8.98 18.10
CA SER A 50 -17.80 -9.34 17.04
C SER A 50 -18.13 -8.06 16.26
N ILE A 51 -17.50 -7.90 15.09
CA ILE A 51 -18.00 -6.97 14.08
C ILE A 51 -19.28 -7.56 13.50
N ALA A 52 -20.38 -7.50 14.26
CA ALA A 52 -21.69 -7.73 13.69
C ALA A 52 -21.80 -6.76 12.51
N SER A 53 -21.82 -7.32 11.30
CA SER A 53 -22.12 -6.58 10.09
C SER A 53 -23.34 -5.72 10.43
N TYR A 54 -23.21 -4.40 10.35
CA TYR A 54 -24.38 -3.52 10.31
C TYR A 54 -25.14 -3.88 9.03
N SER A 55 -25.88 -4.99 9.07
CA SER A 55 -26.81 -5.39 8.04
C SER A 55 -27.88 -4.33 8.10
N ARG A 56 -27.81 -3.39 7.15
CA ARG A 56 -28.94 -2.53 6.79
C ARG A 56 -30.02 -3.46 6.27
N ASN A 57 -30.80 -4.03 7.19
CA ASN A 57 -32.08 -4.59 6.86
C ASN A 57 -32.91 -3.41 6.38
N GLY A 58 -33.14 -3.37 5.07
CA GLY A 58 -33.99 -2.39 4.45
C GLY A 58 -35.39 -2.55 5.03
N ASP A 59 -35.81 -1.54 5.77
CA ASP A 59 -37.21 -1.22 5.82
C ASP A 59 -37.38 0.28 5.62
N SER A 60 -38.34 0.60 4.77
CA SER A 60 -38.46 1.89 4.13
C SER A 60 -39.07 2.88 5.11
N GLN A 61 -38.24 3.71 5.75
CA GLN A 61 -38.72 4.97 6.30
C GLN A 61 -37.62 6.02 6.21
N SER A 62 -37.82 6.98 5.30
CA SER A 62 -36.97 8.15 5.16
C SER A 62 -37.07 9.00 6.42
N LYS A 63 -36.27 8.67 7.43
CA LYS A 63 -35.86 9.61 8.45
C LYS A 63 -34.43 9.96 8.08
N SER A 64 -34.19 11.20 7.67
CA SER A 64 -32.86 11.75 7.43
C SER A 64 -32.05 11.61 8.72
N GLN A 65 -31.41 10.45 8.88
CA GLN A 65 -30.54 10.15 9.98
C GLN A 65 -29.27 10.93 9.65
N SER A 66 -29.13 12.10 10.29
CA SER A 66 -27.90 12.87 10.28
C SER A 66 -26.76 11.87 10.48
N THR A 67 -25.91 11.74 9.46
CA THR A 67 -24.67 10.99 9.58
C THR A 67 -24.01 11.48 10.87
N PRO A 68 -23.59 10.59 11.79
CA PRO A 68 -22.88 11.06 12.97
C PRO A 68 -21.67 11.81 12.43
N SER A 69 -21.65 13.13 12.64
CA SER A 69 -20.62 14.02 12.14
C SER A 69 -19.29 13.48 12.60
N LEU A 70 -18.54 12.85 11.70
CA LEU A 70 -17.17 12.47 11.93
C LEU A 70 -16.43 13.70 12.48
N PRO A 71 -15.54 13.55 13.47
CA PRO A 71 -14.79 14.68 13.99
C PRO A 71 -14.08 15.40 12.85
N ARG A 72 -14.50 16.64 12.56
CA ARG A 72 -13.87 17.46 11.52
C ARG A 72 -12.51 17.93 12.05
N ILE A 73 -11.44 17.53 11.37
CA ILE A 73 -10.10 18.03 11.66
C ILE A 73 -10.12 19.54 11.43
N LYS A 74 -9.50 20.32 12.32
CA LYS A 74 -9.38 21.76 12.17
C LYS A 74 -8.59 22.08 10.89
N ASP A 75 -9.01 23.07 10.12
CA ASP A 75 -8.35 23.44 8.87
C ASP A 75 -6.87 23.82 9.10
N SER A 76 -6.53 24.40 10.25
CA SER A 76 -5.14 24.67 10.65
C SER A 76 -4.28 23.40 10.73
N THR A 77 -4.81 22.32 11.32
CA THR A 77 -4.09 21.04 11.45
C THR A 77 -3.98 20.31 10.11
N GLN A 78 -4.92 20.50 9.19
CA GLN A 78 -4.81 19.99 7.83
C GLN A 78 -3.71 20.74 7.06
N ASN A 79 -3.70 22.08 7.11
CA ASN A 79 -2.71 22.93 6.45
C ASN A 79 -1.28 22.69 6.98
N GLU A 80 -1.11 22.52 8.29
CA GLU A 80 0.19 22.18 8.89
C GLU A 80 0.73 20.85 8.36
N ARG A 81 -0.14 19.84 8.23
CA ARG A 81 0.24 18.54 7.67
C ARG A 81 0.58 18.64 6.19
N ASP A 82 -0.19 19.39 5.41
CA ASP A 82 0.07 19.55 3.98
C ASP A 82 1.37 20.33 3.74
N THR A 83 1.65 21.34 4.57
CA THR A 83 2.93 22.06 4.57
C THR A 83 4.10 21.15 4.94
N MET A 84 3.94 20.32 5.97
CA MET A 84 4.95 19.35 6.38
C MET A 84 5.22 18.33 5.28
N ARG A 85 4.15 17.79 4.67
CA ARG A 85 4.24 16.84 3.57
C ARG A 85 4.98 17.45 2.38
N ARG A 86 4.65 18.69 1.99
CA ARG A 86 5.35 19.40 0.92
C ARG A 86 6.85 19.50 1.21
N LYS A 87 7.23 19.93 2.42
CA LYS A 87 8.65 20.03 2.83
C LYS A 87 9.39 18.69 2.80
N ILE A 88 8.72 17.60 3.20
CA ILE A 88 9.30 16.26 3.14
C ILE A 88 9.58 15.87 1.69
N LEU A 89 8.59 16.03 0.81
CA LEU A 89 8.74 15.68 -0.61
C LEU A 89 9.79 16.54 -1.31
N GLU A 90 9.89 17.83 -1.00
CA GLU A 90 10.95 18.71 -1.52
C GLU A 90 12.34 18.24 -1.10
N LYS A 91 12.51 17.86 0.18
CA LYS A 91 13.78 17.33 0.69
C LYS A 91 14.14 16.00 0.03
N GLU A 92 13.17 15.11 -0.12
CA GLU A 92 13.34 13.83 -0.82
C GLU A 92 13.71 14.05 -2.29
N LEU A 93 13.08 15.02 -2.96
CA LEU A 93 13.37 15.36 -4.34
C LEU A 93 14.82 15.83 -4.52
N VAL A 94 15.30 16.75 -3.70
CA VAL A 94 16.69 17.21 -3.73
C VAL A 94 17.67 16.06 -3.49
N THR A 95 17.31 15.14 -2.59
CA THR A 95 18.12 13.96 -2.29
C THR A 95 18.19 13.02 -3.49
N GLU A 96 17.06 12.73 -4.14
CA GLU A 96 17.01 11.87 -5.33
C GLU A 96 17.72 12.50 -6.53
N GLU A 97 17.59 13.82 -6.75
CA GLU A 97 18.31 14.53 -7.82
C GLU A 97 19.83 14.47 -7.61
N LYS A 98 20.29 14.58 -6.36
CA LYS A 98 21.71 14.37 -6.03
C LYS A 98 22.16 12.93 -6.30
N LEU A 99 21.41 11.93 -5.83
CA LEU A 99 21.75 10.52 -6.05
C LEU A 99 21.76 10.15 -7.53
N PHE A 100 20.87 10.73 -8.33
CA PHE A 100 20.87 10.61 -9.78
C PHE A 100 22.18 11.13 -10.38
N ALA A 101 22.58 12.36 -10.03
CA ALA A 101 23.83 12.97 -10.51
C ALA A 101 25.07 12.17 -10.09
N ASP A 102 25.13 11.72 -8.83
CA ASP A 102 26.24 10.91 -8.31
C ASP A 102 26.34 9.55 -9.04
N THR A 103 25.19 8.92 -9.33
CA THR A 103 25.13 7.67 -10.09
C THR A 103 25.57 7.87 -11.54
N GLN A 104 25.18 8.99 -12.16
CA GLN A 104 25.60 9.34 -13.51
C GLN A 104 27.12 9.58 -13.59
N ASN A 105 27.67 10.36 -12.65
CA ASN A 105 29.12 10.57 -12.54
C ASN A 105 29.87 9.24 -12.32
N SER A 106 29.29 8.32 -11.56
CA SER A 106 29.88 6.99 -11.34
C SER A 106 29.87 6.13 -12.60
N LEU A 107 28.86 6.30 -13.46
CA LEU A 107 28.76 5.61 -14.75
C LEU A 107 29.79 6.16 -15.75
N ASP A 108 29.98 7.47 -15.79
CA ASP A 108 30.91 8.15 -16.70
C ASP A 108 32.38 7.88 -16.34
N GLN A 109 32.67 7.60 -15.07
CA GLN A 109 34.01 7.24 -14.60
C GLN A 109 34.44 5.80 -14.96
N ILE A 110 33.55 4.98 -15.52
CA ILE A 110 33.91 3.61 -15.91
C ILE A 110 34.74 3.65 -17.20
N PRO A 111 36.02 3.21 -17.18
CA PRO A 111 36.86 3.21 -18.37
C PRO A 111 36.31 2.27 -19.43
N VAL A 112 36.15 2.78 -20.65
CA VAL A 112 35.80 1.96 -21.82
C VAL A 112 37.06 1.18 -22.24
N GLY A 113 37.06 -0.14 -22.03
CA GLY A 113 38.12 -1.02 -22.57
C GLY A 113 38.79 -2.00 -21.61
N THR A 114 38.37 -2.10 -20.35
CA THR A 114 38.85 -3.18 -19.46
C THR A 114 37.83 -4.32 -19.38
N ASP A 115 38.01 -5.32 -20.25
CA ASP A 115 37.18 -6.53 -20.37
C ASP A 115 37.35 -7.50 -19.18
N THR A 116 37.04 -7.06 -17.97
CA THR A 116 36.79 -8.00 -16.87
C THR A 116 35.28 -8.06 -16.65
N GLY A 117 34.70 -9.27 -16.61
CA GLY A 117 33.24 -9.47 -16.52
C GLY A 117 32.57 -8.72 -15.36
N ASN A 118 33.33 -8.39 -14.31
CA ASN A 118 32.89 -7.57 -13.19
C ASN A 118 32.52 -6.12 -13.56
N TYR A 119 33.09 -5.54 -14.63
CA TYR A 119 32.75 -4.18 -15.07
C TYR A 119 31.41 -4.13 -15.80
N ALA A 120 31.13 -5.12 -16.66
CA ALA A 120 29.85 -5.20 -17.37
C ALA A 120 28.67 -5.26 -16.38
N GLU A 121 28.81 -6.06 -15.33
CA GLU A 121 27.78 -6.14 -14.28
C GLU A 121 27.60 -4.81 -13.53
N LYS A 122 28.70 -4.15 -13.15
CA LYS A 122 28.66 -2.83 -12.49
C LYS A 122 27.96 -1.78 -13.35
N VAL A 123 28.25 -1.74 -14.65
CA VAL A 123 27.58 -0.83 -15.60
C VAL A 123 26.07 -1.08 -15.62
N VAL A 124 25.64 -2.35 -15.67
CA VAL A 124 24.22 -2.70 -15.64
C VAL A 124 23.57 -2.27 -14.32
N GLN A 125 24.23 -2.53 -13.19
CA GLN A 125 23.73 -2.14 -11.87
C GLN A 125 23.57 -0.61 -11.75
N LEU A 126 24.56 0.17 -12.21
CA LEU A 126 24.50 1.63 -12.18
C LEU A 126 23.41 2.17 -13.09
N LYS A 127 23.23 1.61 -14.30
CA LYS A 127 22.12 1.98 -15.19
C LYS A 127 20.76 1.70 -14.57
N ASN A 128 20.60 0.56 -13.91
CA ASN A 128 19.36 0.21 -13.20
C ASN A 128 19.08 1.20 -12.05
N LYS A 129 20.09 1.57 -11.27
CA LYS A 129 19.96 2.59 -10.21
C LYS A 129 19.59 3.96 -10.80
N LEU A 130 20.23 4.37 -11.89
CA LEU A 130 19.95 5.63 -12.57
C LEU A 130 18.48 5.71 -13.01
N PHE A 131 17.97 4.63 -13.62
CA PHE A 131 16.56 4.55 -14.00
C PHE A 131 15.61 4.60 -12.80
N LEU A 132 15.97 3.94 -11.70
CA LEU A 132 15.21 3.98 -10.46
C LEU A 132 15.11 5.41 -9.90
N HIS A 133 16.24 6.13 -9.80
CA HIS A 133 16.26 7.52 -9.35
C HIS A 133 15.43 8.43 -10.27
N GLN A 134 15.54 8.27 -11.59
CA GLN A 134 14.75 9.03 -12.56
C GLN A 134 13.23 8.84 -12.36
N ARG A 135 12.80 7.60 -12.11
CA ARG A 135 11.40 7.28 -11.86
C ARG A 135 10.92 7.88 -10.53
N ASN A 136 11.74 7.82 -9.49
CA ASN A 136 11.43 8.40 -8.18
C ASN A 136 11.28 9.93 -8.28
N ILE A 137 12.23 10.62 -8.93
CA ILE A 137 12.16 12.07 -9.20
C ILE A 137 10.84 12.43 -9.89
N SER A 138 10.46 11.66 -10.91
CA SER A 138 9.22 11.88 -11.66
C SER A 138 7.98 11.69 -10.78
N ALA A 139 7.97 10.67 -9.91
CA ALA A 139 6.88 10.42 -8.97
C ALA A 139 6.76 11.53 -7.92
N LEU A 140 7.88 11.97 -7.34
CA LEU A 140 7.93 13.06 -6.35
C LEU A 140 7.44 14.38 -6.95
N LYS A 141 7.87 14.74 -8.17
CA LYS A 141 7.39 15.93 -8.89
C LYS A 141 5.88 15.88 -9.15
N LYS A 142 5.34 14.70 -9.47
CA LYS A 142 3.90 14.51 -9.66
C LYS A 142 3.12 14.64 -8.35
N GLU A 143 3.65 14.11 -7.25
CA GLU A 143 3.02 14.23 -5.94
C GLU A 143 3.02 15.68 -5.45
N LEU A 144 4.14 16.39 -5.60
CA LEU A 144 4.23 17.83 -5.30
C LEU A 144 3.22 18.65 -6.11
N GLY A 145 3.00 18.33 -7.39
CA GLY A 145 1.99 19.00 -8.21
C GLY A 145 0.53 18.71 -7.82
N ARG A 146 0.29 17.72 -6.95
CA ARG A 146 -1.05 17.34 -6.46
C ARG A 146 -1.34 17.87 -5.05
N LEU A 147 -0.37 18.52 -4.39
CA LEU A 147 -0.50 19.15 -3.08
C LEU A 147 -0.90 20.62 -3.18
#